data_AF-A0AAW9KK91-F1
#
_entry.id   AF-A0AAW9KK91-F1
#
_cell.length_a   1.000
_cell.length_b   1.000
_cell.length_c   1.000
_cell.angle_alpha   90.00
_cell.angle_beta   90.00
_cell.angle_gamma   90.00
#
_symmetry.space_group_name_H-M   'P 1'
#
loop_
_entity.id
_entity.type
_entity.pdbx_description
1 polymer ?
#
loop_
_entity_poly.entity_id
_entity_poly.type
_entity_poly.pdbx_seq_one_letter_code
_entity_poly.pdbx_strand_id
1 'polypeptide(L)'
;FGGGMGIYIGKIRALESPIRGFKGASGGVIPWVKLFNDTAIAVDQLGVRNGSVAIWLDAWHKDLPEFLQLKTNNGDDRKKAHDVFPGLCYPDLFWKLAENDIDSNWYMMCPHEIRLIKGYSLEDSYGEEWEKRYYECVEDERISKRVMTVKEIVRLIIKSAAETGTPFAFYRDTVNKMNPNKHKG
;
A
#
# COMPACT_ATOMS: atom_id res chain seq x y z
N PHE A 1 -4.95 -23.93 14.38
CA PHE A 1 -5.20 -22.68 15.13
C PHE A 1 -5.93 -21.71 14.21
N GLY A 2 -6.98 -21.03 14.70
CA GLY A 2 -7.89 -20.21 13.87
C GLY A 2 -7.59 -18.71 13.86
N GLY A 3 -6.31 -18.32 13.82
CA GLY A 3 -5.90 -16.92 13.87
C GLY A 3 -6.08 -16.17 12.54
N GLY A 4 -6.40 -14.88 12.61
CA GLY A 4 -6.33 -13.98 11.46
C GLY A 4 -4.90 -13.54 11.17
N MET A 5 -4.60 -13.22 9.91
CA MET A 5 -3.28 -12.76 9.47
C MET A 5 -3.34 -11.29 9.04
N GLY A 6 -2.39 -10.49 9.51
CA GLY A 6 -2.13 -9.14 8.98
C GLY A 6 -0.81 -9.16 8.22
N ILE A 7 -0.84 -8.87 6.93
CA ILE A 7 0.33 -8.97 6.05
C ILE A 7 0.62 -7.60 5.47
N TYR A 8 1.79 -7.06 5.79
CA TYR A 8 2.28 -5.83 5.22
C TYR A 8 3.06 -6.10 3.93
N ILE A 9 2.65 -5.47 2.84
CA ILE A 9 3.22 -5.69 1.49
C ILE A 9 3.89 -4.45 0.90
N GLY A 10 4.03 -3.36 1.67
CA GLY A 10 4.62 -2.10 1.17
C GLY A 10 6.10 -2.16 0.80
N LYS A 11 6.81 -3.27 1.08
CA LYS A 11 8.19 -3.52 0.61
C LYS A 11 8.26 -4.15 -0.79
N ILE A 12 7.13 -4.66 -1.31
CA ILE A 12 7.10 -5.32 -2.62
C ILE A 12 7.31 -4.26 -3.71
N ARG A 13 8.14 -4.57 -4.69
CA ARG A 13 8.38 -3.66 -5.83
C ARG A 13 7.09 -3.42 -6.62
N ALA A 14 6.90 -2.20 -7.11
CA ALA A 14 5.75 -1.81 -7.90
C ALA A 14 5.69 -2.50 -9.27
N LEU A 15 4.53 -2.43 -9.92
CA LEU A 15 4.30 -2.84 -11.28
C LEU A 15 5.30 -2.17 -12.24
N GLU A 16 5.78 -2.91 -13.23
CA GLU A 16 6.75 -2.48 -14.26
C GLU A 16 8.15 -2.05 -13.76
N SER A 17 8.40 -2.04 -12.45
CA SER A 17 9.74 -1.79 -11.93
C SER A 17 10.76 -2.85 -12.40
N PRO A 18 12.03 -2.46 -12.61
CA PRO A 18 13.02 -3.33 -13.24
C PRO A 18 13.40 -4.53 -12.36
N ILE A 19 13.66 -5.68 -12.97
CA ILE A 19 14.21 -6.87 -12.30
C ILE A 19 15.54 -7.21 -12.97
N ARG A 20 16.65 -7.17 -12.22
CA ARG A 20 18.00 -7.48 -12.74
C ARG A 20 18.35 -6.71 -14.04
N GLY A 21 17.92 -5.46 -14.14
CA GLY A 21 18.13 -4.61 -15.31
C GLY A 21 17.08 -4.72 -16.42
N PHE A 22 16.19 -5.73 -16.38
CA PHE A 22 15.08 -5.85 -17.31
C PHE A 22 13.93 -4.92 -16.87
N LYS A 23 13.70 -3.84 -17.64
CA LYS A 23 12.60 -2.89 -17.44
C LYS A 23 11.24 -3.56 -17.69
N GLY A 24 10.20 -3.16 -16.97
CA GLY A 24 8.84 -3.69 -17.18
C GLY A 24 8.59 -5.10 -16.63
N ALA A 25 9.54 -5.69 -15.92
CA ALA A 25 9.49 -7.11 -15.56
C ALA A 25 8.64 -7.43 -14.30
N SER A 26 8.42 -6.45 -13.44
CA SER A 26 7.66 -6.65 -12.20
C SER A 26 6.15 -6.73 -12.46
N GLY A 27 5.49 -7.74 -11.88
CA GLY A 27 4.03 -7.85 -11.84
C GLY A 27 3.35 -7.01 -10.75
N GLY A 28 4.12 -6.30 -9.92
CA GLY A 28 3.61 -5.46 -8.83
C GLY A 28 3.03 -6.25 -7.66
N VAL A 29 2.22 -5.58 -6.84
CA VAL A 29 1.65 -6.17 -5.63
C VAL A 29 0.49 -7.13 -5.88
N ILE A 30 -0.28 -6.95 -6.96
CA ILE A 30 -1.54 -7.67 -7.19
C ILE A 30 -1.36 -9.20 -7.25
N PRO A 31 -0.36 -9.76 -7.98
CA PRO A 31 -0.14 -11.20 -7.99
C PRO A 31 0.19 -11.78 -6.59
N TRP A 32 0.87 -11.02 -5.74
CA TRP A 32 1.15 -11.44 -4.36
C TRP A 32 -0.13 -11.46 -3.51
N VAL A 33 -1.00 -10.46 -3.67
CA VAL A 33 -2.30 -10.44 -3.00
C VAL A 33 -3.16 -11.64 -3.41
N LYS A 34 -3.11 -12.04 -4.68
CA LYS A 34 -3.80 -13.25 -5.16
C LYS A 34 -3.32 -14.51 -4.46
N LEU A 35 -2.01 -14.66 -4.25
CA LEU A 35 -1.47 -15.80 -3.52
C LEU A 35 -2.01 -15.85 -2.07
N PHE A 36 -2.10 -14.70 -1.41
CA PHE A 36 -2.70 -14.62 -0.07
C PHE A 36 -4.21 -14.88 -0.08
N ASN A 37 -4.92 -14.45 -1.12
CA ASN A 37 -6.34 -14.77 -1.32
C ASN A 37 -6.55 -16.28 -1.41
N ASP A 38 -5.80 -16.95 -2.27
CA ASP A 38 -5.93 -18.39 -2.49
C ASP A 38 -5.53 -19.18 -1.23
N THR A 39 -4.55 -18.67 -0.47
CA THR A 39 -4.20 -19.21 0.86
C THR A 39 -5.36 -19.07 1.85
N ALA A 40 -6.06 -17.93 1.85
CA ALA A 40 -7.21 -17.70 2.74
C ALA A 40 -8.38 -18.66 2.43
N ILE A 41 -8.61 -18.94 1.14
CA ILE A 41 -9.60 -19.93 0.68
C ILE A 41 -9.19 -21.35 1.08
N ALA A 42 -7.93 -21.72 0.84
CA ALA A 42 -7.43 -23.07 1.09
C ALA A 42 -7.44 -23.44 2.58
N VAL A 43 -7.26 -22.46 3.46
CA VAL A 43 -7.29 -22.65 4.91
C VAL A 43 -8.70 -22.35 5.43
N ASP A 44 -9.63 -23.23 5.11
CA ASP A 44 -10.97 -23.28 5.72
C ASP A 44 -10.91 -24.18 6.95
N GLN A 45 -11.17 -23.60 8.14
CA GLN A 45 -11.01 -24.25 9.44
C GLN A 45 -12.03 -25.40 9.65
N LEU A 46 -11.89 -26.48 8.89
CA LEU A 46 -12.83 -27.61 8.83
C LEU A 46 -14.27 -27.16 8.52
N GLY A 47 -14.45 -26.10 7.73
CA GLY A 47 -15.76 -25.53 7.38
C GLY A 47 -16.38 -24.62 8.46
N VAL A 48 -15.67 -24.37 9.57
CA VAL A 48 -16.19 -23.57 10.69
C VAL A 48 -15.96 -22.08 10.47
N ARG A 49 -14.84 -21.70 9.84
CA ARG A 49 -14.49 -20.30 9.57
C ARG A 49 -13.43 -20.20 8.47
N ASN A 50 -13.72 -19.40 7.45
CA ASN A 50 -12.74 -19.04 6.42
C ASN A 50 -11.53 -18.34 7.04
N GLY A 51 -10.33 -18.60 6.52
CA GLY A 51 -9.15 -17.83 6.82
C GLY A 51 -9.40 -16.33 6.58
N SER A 52 -8.98 -15.48 7.52
CA SER A 52 -9.13 -14.02 7.40
C SER A 52 -7.76 -13.39 7.27
N VAL A 53 -7.54 -12.67 6.16
CA VAL A 53 -6.26 -12.06 5.83
C VAL A 53 -6.46 -10.58 5.52
N ALA A 54 -5.90 -9.72 6.37
CA ALA A 54 -5.80 -8.30 6.11
C ALA A 54 -4.47 -7.99 5.40
N ILE A 55 -4.53 -7.26 4.29
CA ILE A 55 -3.36 -6.88 3.50
C ILE A 55 -3.15 -5.38 3.61
N TRP A 56 -1.96 -4.96 4.04
CA TRP A 56 -1.62 -3.56 4.30
C TRP A 56 -0.63 -3.02 3.27
N LEU A 57 -1.00 -1.92 2.62
CA LEU A 57 -0.17 -1.20 1.66
C LEU A 57 -0.06 0.28 2.06
N ASP A 58 1.08 0.92 1.83
CA ASP A 58 1.20 2.36 2.05
C ASP A 58 0.48 3.19 0.99
N ALA A 59 -0.11 4.30 1.43
CA ALA A 59 -0.79 5.24 0.55
C ALA A 59 0.15 5.95 -0.46
N TRP A 60 1.48 5.88 -0.27
CA TRP A 60 2.47 6.40 -1.23
C TRP A 60 2.97 5.33 -2.22
N HIS A 61 2.52 4.09 -2.09
CA HIS A 61 2.99 3.01 -2.97
C HIS A 61 2.44 3.19 -4.40
N LYS A 62 3.29 3.00 -5.42
CA LYS A 62 2.94 3.23 -6.85
C LYS A 62 1.76 2.40 -7.37
N ASP A 63 1.53 1.22 -6.79
CA ASP A 63 0.42 0.32 -7.12
C ASP A 63 -0.89 0.61 -6.33
N LEU A 64 -0.95 1.71 -5.57
CA LEU A 64 -2.13 2.06 -4.77
C LEU A 64 -3.45 2.06 -5.59
N PRO A 65 -3.52 2.68 -6.78
CA PRO A 65 -4.77 2.73 -7.55
C PRO A 65 -5.27 1.35 -7.96
N GLU A 66 -4.37 0.42 -8.30
CA GLU A 66 -4.71 -0.97 -8.62
C GLU A 66 -5.11 -1.74 -7.37
N PHE A 67 -4.41 -1.50 -6.24
CA PHE A 67 -4.73 -2.12 -4.96
C PHE A 67 -6.14 -1.77 -4.47
N LEU A 68 -6.56 -0.52 -4.64
CA LEU A 68 -7.92 -0.06 -4.30
C LEU A 68 -9.03 -0.73 -5.14
N GLN A 69 -8.68 -1.38 -6.25
CA GLN A 69 -9.61 -2.07 -7.15
C GLN A 69 -9.70 -3.58 -6.92
N LEU A 70 -8.99 -4.13 -5.93
CA LEU A 70 -8.91 -5.58 -5.68
C LEU A 70 -10.26 -6.25 -5.44
N LYS A 71 -11.17 -5.56 -4.76
CA LYS A 71 -12.48 -6.10 -4.34
C LYS A 71 -13.66 -5.57 -5.14
N THR A 72 -13.43 -4.66 -6.08
CA THR A 72 -14.52 -4.11 -6.90
C THR A 72 -15.01 -5.17 -7.88
N ASN A 73 -16.32 -5.21 -8.13
CA ASN A 73 -16.94 -6.22 -9.00
C ASN A 73 -16.67 -6.01 -10.50
N ASN A 74 -16.12 -4.85 -10.88
CA ASN A 74 -15.86 -4.50 -12.28
C ASN A 74 -14.36 -4.62 -12.60
N GLY A 75 -14.01 -5.12 -13.79
CA GLY A 75 -12.64 -5.20 -14.29
C GLY A 75 -12.22 -6.63 -14.61
N ASP A 76 -10.91 -6.87 -14.70
CA ASP A 76 -10.35 -8.20 -14.97
C ASP A 76 -10.34 -9.06 -13.69
N ASP A 77 -11.15 -10.11 -13.67
CA ASP A 77 -11.27 -11.06 -12.54
C ASP A 77 -9.94 -11.67 -12.11
N ARG A 78 -8.97 -11.80 -13.02
CA ARG A 78 -7.63 -12.32 -12.70
C ARG A 78 -6.87 -11.42 -11.74
N LYS A 79 -7.26 -10.13 -11.66
CA LYS A 79 -6.68 -9.13 -10.75
C LYS A 79 -7.49 -8.96 -9.45
N LYS A 80 -8.53 -9.77 -9.23
CA LYS A 80 -9.44 -9.63 -8.08
C LYS A 80 -9.11 -10.57 -6.94
N ALA A 81 -9.25 -10.08 -5.72
CA ALA A 81 -9.01 -10.82 -4.49
C ALA A 81 -10.12 -10.50 -3.47
N HIS A 82 -11.21 -11.26 -3.49
CA HIS A 82 -12.41 -10.98 -2.70
C HIS A 82 -12.32 -11.48 -1.25
N ASP A 83 -11.48 -12.48 -0.99
CA ASP A 83 -11.35 -13.18 0.30
C ASP A 83 -10.33 -12.54 1.24
N VAL A 84 -9.64 -11.49 0.78
CA VAL A 84 -8.76 -10.65 1.60
C VAL A 84 -9.45 -9.36 2.02
N PHE A 85 -8.86 -8.68 3.00
CA PHE A 85 -9.31 -7.38 3.51
C PHE A 85 -8.22 -6.32 3.28
N PRO A 86 -8.35 -5.46 2.27
CA PRO A 86 -7.41 -4.37 2.02
C PRO A 86 -7.38 -3.38 3.19
N GLY A 87 -6.19 -2.89 3.49
CA GLY A 87 -5.93 -1.83 4.45
C GLY A 87 -4.84 -0.89 3.94
N LEU A 88 -4.95 0.39 4.28
CA LEU A 88 -3.99 1.41 3.88
C LEU A 88 -3.28 2.00 5.10
N CYS A 89 -1.96 2.10 4.97
CA CYS A 89 -1.10 2.82 5.90
C CYS A 89 -0.93 4.27 5.41
N TYR A 90 -1.43 5.22 6.18
CA TYR A 90 -1.36 6.65 5.87
C TYR A 90 -0.24 7.30 6.69
N PRO A 91 0.74 7.96 6.05
CA PRO A 91 1.54 8.98 6.72
C PRO A 91 0.66 10.20 7.02
N ASP A 92 0.95 10.95 8.10
CA ASP A 92 0.18 12.14 8.48
C ASP A 92 0.15 13.16 7.32
N LEU A 93 1.23 13.25 6.54
CA LEU A 93 1.33 14.13 5.37
C LEU A 93 0.18 13.97 4.38
N PHE A 94 -0.28 12.74 4.13
CA PHE A 94 -1.37 12.50 3.18
C PHE A 94 -2.64 13.25 3.58
N TRP A 95 -3.01 13.16 4.86
CA TRP A 95 -4.19 13.82 5.40
C TRP A 95 -3.97 15.33 5.62
N LYS A 96 -2.76 15.75 5.99
CA LYS A 96 -2.41 17.18 6.02
C LYS A 96 -2.61 17.84 4.66
N LEU A 97 -2.20 17.19 3.57
CA LEU A 97 -2.44 17.71 2.22
C LEU A 97 -3.93 17.66 1.87
N ALA A 98 -4.63 16.57 2.20
CA ALA A 98 -6.08 16.48 1.95
C ALA A 98 -6.89 17.60 2.62
N GLU A 99 -6.48 18.03 3.82
CA GLU A 99 -7.12 19.10 4.57
C GLU A 99 -6.73 20.51 4.08
N ASN A 100 -5.43 20.75 3.84
CA ASN A 100 -4.92 22.09 3.57
C ASN A 100 -4.87 22.45 2.08
N ASP A 101 -4.66 21.47 1.20
CA ASP A 101 -4.58 21.66 -0.25
C ASP A 101 -4.92 20.34 -0.97
N ILE A 102 -6.22 20.05 -1.10
CA ILE A 102 -6.69 18.79 -1.68
C ILE A 102 -6.30 18.59 -3.16
N ASP A 103 -6.00 19.67 -3.88
CA ASP A 103 -5.61 19.64 -5.28
C ASP A 103 -4.07 19.49 -5.43
N SER A 104 -3.30 19.44 -4.33
CA SER A 104 -1.86 19.14 -4.34
C SER A 104 -1.53 17.78 -4.98
N ASN A 105 -0.33 17.71 -5.57
CA ASN A 105 0.21 16.48 -6.12
C ASN A 105 0.60 15.49 -5.03
N TRP A 106 0.15 14.24 -5.19
CA TRP A 106 0.59 13.07 -4.45
C TRP A 106 1.47 12.20 -5.34
N TYR A 107 2.71 11.96 -4.89
CA TYR A 107 3.73 11.24 -5.65
C TYR A 107 3.84 9.83 -5.13
N MET A 108 3.41 8.87 -5.93
CA MET A 108 3.51 7.46 -5.59
C MET A 108 4.74 6.82 -6.25
N MET A 109 5.51 6.07 -5.47
CA MET A 109 6.84 5.62 -5.84
C MET A 109 7.03 4.12 -5.59
N CYS A 110 8.06 3.53 -6.21
CA CYS A 110 8.42 2.14 -5.99
C CYS A 110 9.39 2.02 -4.80
N PRO A 111 9.06 1.23 -3.75
CA PRO A 111 9.93 1.05 -2.59
C PRO A 111 11.29 0.46 -2.96
N HIS A 112 11.34 -0.40 -3.98
CA HIS A 112 12.58 -1.00 -4.45
C HIS A 112 13.50 0.01 -5.14
N GLU A 113 12.95 0.93 -5.95
CA GLU A 113 13.74 1.98 -6.60
C GLU A 113 14.31 2.95 -5.58
N ILE A 114 13.49 3.37 -4.60
CA ILE A 114 13.94 4.20 -3.49
C ILE A 114 15.09 3.53 -2.75
N ARG A 115 14.94 2.25 -2.37
CA ARG A 115 15.99 1.51 -1.67
C ARG A 115 17.29 1.42 -2.47
N LEU A 116 17.20 1.20 -3.79
CA LEU A 116 18.38 1.13 -4.66
C LEU A 116 19.09 2.48 -4.80
N ILE A 117 18.33 3.58 -4.90
CA ILE A 117 18.88 4.91 -5.21
C ILE A 117 19.31 5.66 -3.95
N LYS A 118 18.50 5.60 -2.89
CA LYS A 118 18.72 6.33 -1.63
C LYS A 118 19.42 5.52 -0.55
N GLY A 119 19.40 4.18 -0.65
CA GLY A 119 19.98 3.29 0.36
C GLY A 119 19.13 3.10 1.62
N TYR A 120 17.95 3.73 1.70
CA TYR A 120 17.00 3.57 2.78
C TYR A 120 15.62 3.15 2.27
N SER A 121 14.76 2.70 3.18
CA SER A 121 13.37 2.32 2.94
C SER A 121 12.46 3.38 3.55
N LEU A 122 11.56 3.99 2.78
CA LEU A 122 10.65 5.03 3.30
C LEU A 122 9.75 4.46 4.40
N GLU A 123 9.24 3.24 4.20
CA GLU A 123 8.36 2.55 5.12
C GLU A 123 8.98 2.22 6.48
N ASP A 124 10.29 2.35 6.63
CA ASP A 124 11.01 2.14 7.89
C ASP A 124 11.18 3.46 8.70
N SER A 125 10.51 4.54 8.28
CA SER A 125 10.47 5.82 8.97
C SER A 125 9.04 6.35 9.13
N TYR A 126 8.85 7.32 10.03
CA TYR A 126 7.55 7.94 10.29
C TYR A 126 7.73 9.42 10.73
N GLY A 127 6.66 10.20 10.68
CA GLY A 127 6.68 11.62 11.09
C GLY A 127 7.61 12.51 10.25
N GLU A 128 8.28 13.47 10.87
CA GLU A 128 9.10 14.48 10.18
C GLU A 128 10.25 13.87 9.36
N GLU A 129 10.87 12.80 9.86
CA GLU A 129 11.92 12.07 9.13
C GLU A 129 11.36 11.46 7.83
N TRP A 130 10.16 10.89 7.91
CA TRP A 130 9.48 10.34 6.74
C TRP A 130 9.13 11.43 5.73
N GLU A 131 8.57 12.55 6.19
CA GLU A 131 8.20 13.68 5.32
C GLU A 131 9.43 14.22 4.57
N LYS A 132 10.55 14.42 5.27
CA LYS A 132 11.80 14.86 4.66
C LYS A 132 12.27 13.87 3.58
N ARG A 133 12.37 12.58 3.91
CA ARG A 133 12.82 11.54 2.98
C ARG A 133 11.88 11.39 1.78
N TYR A 134 10.58 11.55 2.01
CA TYR A 134 9.58 11.50 0.95
C TYR A 134 9.83 12.61 -0.08
N TYR A 135 9.99 13.86 0.35
CA TYR A 135 10.29 14.97 -0.57
C TYR A 135 11.67 14.84 -1.24
N GLU A 136 12.69 14.36 -0.53
CA GLU A 136 13.99 14.02 -1.16
C GLU A 136 13.85 12.99 -2.28
N CYS A 137 12.90 12.06 -2.18
CA CYS A 137 12.61 11.09 -3.23
C CYS A 137 11.80 11.72 -4.38
N VAL A 138 10.87 12.63 -4.06
CA VAL A 138 10.09 13.37 -5.06
C VAL A 138 11.00 14.22 -5.96
N GLU A 139 11.98 14.91 -5.38
CA GLU A 139 12.92 15.78 -6.10
C GLU A 139 13.95 15.00 -6.93
N ASP A 140 14.22 13.73 -6.62
CA ASP A 140 15.26 12.94 -7.28
C ASP A 140 14.78 12.33 -8.59
N GLU A 141 15.16 12.92 -9.72
CA GLU A 141 14.74 12.51 -11.07
C GLU A 141 15.02 11.03 -11.41
N ARG A 142 15.93 10.37 -10.70
CA ARG A 142 16.25 8.95 -10.91
C ARG A 142 15.13 8.02 -10.43
N ILE A 143 14.25 8.50 -9.56
CA ILE A 143 13.12 7.72 -9.02
C ILE A 143 11.89 7.95 -9.90
N SER A 144 11.28 6.87 -10.41
CA SER A 144 10.05 6.97 -11.17
C SER A 144 8.87 7.26 -10.25
N LYS A 145 8.10 8.32 -10.58
CA LYS A 145 6.88 8.69 -9.85
C LYS A 145 5.64 8.48 -10.70
N ARG A 146 4.57 8.00 -10.06
CA ARG A 146 3.20 8.14 -10.56
C ARG A 146 2.57 9.28 -9.79
N VAL A 147 2.07 10.29 -10.50
CA VAL A 147 1.51 11.50 -9.88
C VAL A 147 0.00 11.50 -10.06
N MET A 148 -0.72 11.74 -8.97
CA MET A 148 -2.15 12.00 -8.96
C MET A 148 -2.42 13.11 -7.95
N THR A 149 -3.49 13.86 -8.09
CA THR A 149 -3.90 14.79 -7.04
C THR A 149 -4.36 14.03 -5.80
N VAL A 150 -4.20 14.62 -4.62
CA VAL A 150 -4.71 14.02 -3.36
C VAL A 150 -6.22 13.76 -3.47
N LYS A 151 -6.96 14.69 -4.09
CA LYS A 151 -8.38 14.55 -4.40
C LYS A 151 -8.73 13.29 -5.19
N GLU A 152 -7.96 12.95 -6.22
CA GLU A 152 -8.19 11.74 -7.01
C GLU A 152 -7.97 10.48 -6.18
N ILE A 153 -6.92 10.45 -5.36
CA ILE A 153 -6.66 9.32 -4.46
C ILE A 153 -7.76 9.17 -3.42
N VAL A 154 -8.19 10.27 -2.79
CA VAL A 154 -9.29 10.26 -1.83
C VAL A 154 -10.60 9.77 -2.47
N ARG A 155 -10.89 10.19 -3.71
CA ARG A 155 -12.04 9.66 -4.47
C ARG A 155 -11.94 8.15 -4.71
N LEU A 156 -10.77 7.63 -5.04
CA LEU A 156 -10.56 6.19 -5.20
C LEU A 156 -10.77 5.43 -3.88
N ILE A 157 -10.27 5.96 -2.77
CA ILE A 157 -10.45 5.38 -1.43
C ILE A 157 -11.93 5.35 -1.06
N ILE A 158 -12.64 6.47 -1.21
CA ILE A 158 -14.07 6.58 -0.90
C ILE A 158 -14.88 5.62 -1.77
N LYS A 159 -14.57 5.53 -3.07
CA LYS A 159 -15.25 4.60 -3.98
C LYS A 159 -15.06 3.15 -3.54
N SER A 160 -13.82 2.75 -3.23
CA SER A 160 -13.50 1.40 -2.76
C SER A 160 -14.25 1.08 -1.45
N ALA A 161 -14.24 2.03 -0.50
CA ALA A 161 -14.92 1.90 0.78
C ALA A 161 -16.44 1.81 0.64
N ALA A 162 -17.04 2.61 -0.24
CA ALA A 162 -18.47 2.58 -0.52
C ALA A 162 -18.92 1.27 -1.18
N GLU A 163 -18.12 0.72 -2.10
CA GLU A 163 -18.45 -0.52 -2.81
C GLU A 163 -18.19 -1.77 -1.96
N THR A 164 -17.19 -1.76 -1.07
CA THR A 164 -16.65 -2.99 -0.47
C THR A 164 -16.51 -2.96 1.06
N GLY A 165 -16.74 -1.81 1.70
CA GLY A 165 -16.47 -1.60 3.12
C GLY A 165 -14.98 -1.51 3.49
N THR A 166 -14.08 -1.54 2.50
CA THR A 166 -12.61 -1.49 2.65
C THR A 166 -12.03 -0.47 1.65
N PRO A 167 -10.86 0.15 1.89
CA PRO A 167 -9.79 -0.29 2.79
C PRO A 167 -9.98 0.10 4.27
N PHE A 168 -9.42 -0.70 5.17
CA PHE A 168 -9.17 -0.27 6.54
C PHE A 168 -8.13 0.86 6.59
N ALA A 169 -8.15 1.66 7.65
CA ALA A 169 -7.22 2.77 7.83
C ALA A 169 -6.25 2.51 8.97
N PHE A 170 -4.96 2.72 8.70
CA PHE A 170 -3.89 2.68 9.68
C PHE A 170 -3.09 3.98 9.62
N TYR A 171 -3.16 4.79 10.68
CA TYR A 171 -2.43 6.04 10.79
C TYR A 171 -1.01 5.78 11.30
N ARG A 172 -0.07 5.62 10.35
CA ARG A 172 1.29 5.11 10.59
C ARG A 172 2.02 5.93 11.65
N ASP A 173 2.01 7.25 11.52
CA ASP A 173 2.79 8.13 12.40
C ASP A 173 2.20 8.13 13.81
N THR A 174 0.88 8.22 13.92
CA THR A 174 0.18 8.18 15.21
C THR A 174 0.47 6.88 15.97
N VAL A 175 0.36 5.73 15.30
CA VAL A 175 0.62 4.43 15.93
C VAL A 175 2.09 4.30 16.35
N ASN A 176 3.05 4.67 15.49
CA ASN A 176 4.47 4.57 15.82
C ASN A 176 4.92 5.56 16.90
N LYS A 177 4.36 6.79 16.93
CA LYS A 177 4.63 7.77 18.00
C LYS A 177 4.20 7.25 19.37
N MET A 178 3.07 6.54 19.43
CA MET A 178 2.49 5.98 20.66
C MET A 178 2.98 4.57 21.00
N ASN A 179 3.74 3.92 20.10
CA ASN A 179 4.25 2.57 20.34
C ASN A 179 5.22 2.57 21.53
N PRO A 180 4.99 1.79 22.60
CA PRO A 180 5.90 1.71 23.75
C PRO A 180 7.22 0.99 23.40
N ASN A 181 7.27 0.25 22.29
CA ASN A 181 8.42 -0.56 21.89
C ASN A 181 9.30 0.10 20.81
N LYS A 182 9.52 1.42 20.89
CA LYS A 182 10.28 2.20 19.87
C LYS A 182 11.69 1.67 19.56
N HIS A 183 12.28 0.92 20.47
CA HIS A 183 13.63 0.36 20.33
C HIS A 183 13.71 -0.87 19.40
N LYS A 184 12.59 -1.45 18.97
CA LYS A 184 12.56 -2.62 18.09
C LYS A 184 12.23 -2.30 16.62
N GLY A 185 12.23 -1.02 16.28
CA GLY A 185 11.61 -0.51 15.05
C GLY A 185 10.19 -0.04 15.33
#